data_AF-A0A162YI96-F1
#
_entry.id   AF-A0A162YI96-F1
#
_cell.length_a   1.000
_cell.length_b   1.000
_cell.length_c   1.000
_cell.angle_alpha   90.00
_cell.angle_beta   90.00
_cell.angle_gamma   90.00
#
_symmetry.space_group_name_H-M   'P 1'
#
loop_
_entity.id
_entity.type
_entity.pdbx_description
1 polymer ?
#
loop_
_entity_poly.entity_id
_entity_poly.type
_entity_poly.pdbx_seq_one_letter_code
_entity_poly.pdbx_strand_id
1 'polypeptide(L)'
;NLPYEERFKPENVILVGLMPGPKEPKTKEINHYSKPIVDELLQLFTGITIPTFECPAGVNVCAALHMIVCDIPATRKTSGFTIHNSTCACLRC
;
A
#
# COMPACT_ATOMS: atom_id res chain seq x y z
N ASN A 1 10.67 2.87 -12.54
CA ASN A 1 9.96 3.91 -11.77
C ASN A 1 9.73 5.13 -12.64
N LEU A 2 8.50 5.64 -12.66
CA LEU A 2 8.15 6.84 -13.41
C LEU A 2 8.78 8.11 -12.78
N PRO A 3 9.08 9.14 -13.59
CA PRO A 3 9.44 10.48 -13.10
C PRO A 3 8.38 11.05 -12.15
N TYR A 4 8.78 12.02 -11.31
CA TYR A 4 7.89 12.65 -10.33
C TYR A 4 6.63 13.24 -10.98
N GLU A 5 6.81 13.96 -12.09
CA GLU A 5 5.71 14.61 -12.83
C GLU A 5 4.71 13.64 -13.46
N GLU A 6 5.09 12.38 -13.63
CA GLU A 6 4.26 11.34 -14.25
C GLU A 6 3.57 10.46 -13.20
N ARG A 7 4.20 10.26 -12.04
CA ARG A 7 3.75 9.28 -11.03
C ARG A 7 2.35 9.55 -10.49
N PHE A 8 1.97 10.81 -10.34
CA PHE A 8 0.70 11.21 -9.72
C PHE A 8 -0.39 11.52 -10.74
N LYS A 9 -0.14 11.30 -12.03
CA LYS A 9 -1.18 11.45 -13.05
C LYS A 9 -2.24 10.37 -12.89
N PRO A 10 -3.53 10.66 -13.12
CA PRO A 10 -4.62 9.71 -12.95
C PRO A 10 -4.41 8.37 -13.68
N GLU A 11 -3.81 8.39 -14.87
CA GLU A 11 -3.48 7.19 -15.66
C GLU A 11 -2.44 6.26 -15.00
N ASN A 12 -1.66 6.76 -14.04
CA ASN A 12 -0.63 6.01 -13.32
C ASN A 12 -1.03 5.70 -11.87
N VAL A 13 -2.27 6.02 -11.47
CA VAL A 13 -2.80 5.80 -10.12
C VAL A 13 -3.91 4.75 -10.18
N ILE A 14 -3.79 3.72 -9.34
CA ILE A 14 -4.78 2.64 -9.25
C ILE A 14 -5.46 2.73 -7.88
N LEU A 15 -6.79 2.82 -7.87
CA LEU A 15 -7.58 2.72 -6.65
C LEU A 15 -7.72 1.24 -6.25
N VAL A 16 -7.05 0.86 -5.16
CA VAL A 16 -7.02 -0.53 -4.67
C VAL A 16 -8.09 -0.85 -3.62
N GLY A 17 -8.73 0.17 -3.04
CA GLY A 17 -9.76 -0.04 -2.03
C GLY A 17 -10.42 1.25 -1.55
N LEU A 18 -11.65 1.11 -1.08
CA LEU A 18 -12.45 2.20 -0.52
C LEU A 18 -13.04 1.76 0.82
N MET A 19 -12.69 2.45 1.90
CA MET A 19 -13.27 2.18 3.23
C MET A 19 -14.57 2.99 3.42
N PRO A 20 -15.62 2.40 4.01
CA PRO A 20 -16.88 3.09 4.24
C PRO A 20 -16.72 4.16 5.33
N GLY A 21 -17.32 5.34 5.10
CA GLY A 21 -17.50 6.39 6.11
C GLY A 21 -18.77 6.20 6.95
N PRO A 22 -19.16 7.16 7.82
CA PRO A 22 -18.58 8.51 7.98
C PRO A 22 -17.55 8.62 9.10
N LYS A 23 -17.39 7.57 9.91
CA LYS A 23 -16.47 7.58 11.07
C LYS A 23 -15.11 7.07 10.66
N GLU A 24 -14.09 7.52 11.37
CA GLU A 24 -12.74 7.01 11.21
C GLU A 24 -12.69 5.51 11.56
N PRO A 25 -12.16 4.64 10.68
CA PRO A 25 -12.10 3.22 10.94
C PRO A 25 -11.14 2.91 12.10
N LYS A 26 -11.50 1.90 12.88
CA LYS A 26 -10.65 1.34 13.95
C LYS A 26 -9.49 0.57 13.31
N THR A 27 -8.39 0.41 14.05
CA THR A 27 -7.21 -0.33 13.57
C THR A 27 -7.55 -1.74 13.11
N LYS A 28 -8.45 -2.45 13.79
CA LYS A 28 -8.89 -3.81 13.36
C LYS A 28 -9.61 -3.79 12.00
N GLU A 29 -10.39 -2.75 11.74
CA GLU A 29 -11.11 -2.59 10.47
C GLU A 29 -10.13 -2.28 9.34
N ILE A 30 -9.21 -1.32 9.56
CA ILE A 30 -8.10 -1.04 8.63
C ILE A 30 -7.31 -2.32 8.34
N ASN A 31 -6.93 -3.04 9.39
CA ASN A 31 -6.45 -4.43 9.44
C ASN A 31 -7.05 -5.34 8.37
N HIS A 32 -8.37 -5.45 8.46
CA HIS A 32 -9.18 -6.34 7.65
C HIS A 32 -9.26 -5.84 6.19
N TYR A 33 -9.48 -4.54 6.00
CA TYR A 33 -9.57 -3.93 4.68
C TYR A 33 -8.25 -3.95 3.91
N SER A 34 -7.11 -3.83 4.59
CA SER A 34 -5.78 -3.84 3.96
C SER A 34 -5.26 -5.25 3.69
N LYS A 35 -5.87 -6.29 4.26
CA LYS A 35 -5.37 -7.66 4.11
C LYS A 35 -5.23 -8.11 2.65
N PRO A 36 -6.19 -7.88 1.75
CA PRO A 36 -6.06 -8.29 0.34
C PRO A 36 -4.85 -7.65 -0.34
N ILE A 37 -4.68 -6.33 -0.21
CA ILE A 37 -3.56 -5.63 -0.84
C ILE A 37 -2.21 -6.03 -0.23
N VAL A 38 -2.16 -6.33 1.07
CA VAL A 38 -0.94 -6.86 1.71
C VAL A 38 -0.60 -8.24 1.15
N ASP A 39 -1.58 -9.13 1.01
CA ASP A 39 -1.36 -10.47 0.46
C ASP A 39 -0.90 -10.40 -1.03
N GLU A 40 -1.46 -9.49 -1.82
CA GLU A 40 -1.02 -9.23 -3.21
C GLU A 40 0.39 -8.63 -3.29
N LEU A 41 0.72 -7.66 -2.43
CA LEU A 41 2.06 -7.07 -2.36
C LEU A 41 3.12 -8.11 -1.97
N LEU A 42 2.79 -9.07 -1.10
CA LEU A 42 3.68 -10.18 -0.75
C LEU A 42 3.93 -11.10 -1.94
N GLN A 43 2.90 -11.42 -2.74
CA GLN A 43 3.06 -12.20 -3.96
C GLN A 43 3.91 -11.47 -4.99
N LEU A 44 3.68 -10.17 -5.18
CA LEU A 44 4.48 -9.33 -6.07
C LEU A 44 5.94 -9.21 -5.60
N PHE A 45 6.18 -9.24 -4.29
CA PHE A 45 7.54 -9.22 -3.76
C PHE A 45 8.31 -10.51 -4.11
N THR A 46 7.64 -11.66 -4.10
CA THR A 46 8.23 -12.93 -4.57
C THR A 46 8.30 -13.04 -6.09
N GLY A 47 7.44 -12.32 -6.80
CA GLY A 47 7.30 -12.35 -8.25
C GLY A 47 6.11 -13.20 -8.70
N ILE A 48 5.42 -12.72 -9.74
CA ILE A 48 4.31 -13.41 -10.40
C ILE A 48 4.54 -13.47 -11.91
N THR A 49 4.10 -14.56 -12.55
CA THR A 49 4.18 -14.67 -14.01
C THR A 49 2.90 -14.13 -14.65
N ILE A 50 3.04 -13.09 -15.48
CA ILE A 50 1.93 -12.44 -16.16
C ILE A 50 2.05 -12.68 -17.68
N PRO A 51 1.11 -13.39 -18.32
CA PRO A 51 1.01 -13.50 -19.77
C PRO A 51 0.81 -12.13 -20.42
N THR A 52 1.55 -11.86 -21.50
CA THR A 52 1.37 -10.66 -22.32
C THR A 52 1.10 -11.05 -23.77
N PHE A 53 0.62 -10.09 -24.58
CA PHE A 53 0.38 -10.33 -26.00
C PHE A 53 1.65 -10.79 -26.73
N GLU A 54 2.79 -10.14 -26.44
CA GLU A 54 4.08 -10.48 -27.05
C GLU A 54 4.73 -11.72 -26.43
N CYS A 55 4.39 -12.06 -25.18
CA CYS A 55 4.91 -13.23 -24.48
C CYS A 55 3.78 -14.05 -23.85
N PRO A 56 3.15 -14.98 -24.61
CA PRO A 56 2.07 -15.82 -24.11
C PRO A 56 2.50 -16.76 -22.97
N ALA A 57 3.78 -17.14 -22.93
CA ALA A 57 4.37 -17.91 -21.84
C ALA A 57 4.49 -17.11 -20.53
N GLY A 58 4.38 -15.79 -20.62
CA GLY A 58 4.41 -14.85 -19.51
C GLY A 58 5.78 -14.31 -19.16
N VAL A 59 5.74 -13.16 -18.50
CA VAL A 59 6.91 -12.45 -17.97
C VAL A 59 6.82 -12.47 -16.45
N ASN A 60 7.94 -12.77 -15.79
CA ASN A 60 8.02 -12.67 -14.34
C ASN A 60 8.10 -11.19 -13.93
N VAL A 61 7.14 -10.74 -13.13
CA VAL A 61 7.02 -9.37 -12.65
C VAL A 61 7.13 -9.37 -11.13
N CYS A 62 8.09 -8.59 -10.62
CA CYS A 62 8.24 -8.35 -9.19
C CYS A 62 7.96 -6.87 -8.89
N ALA A 63 7.37 -6.59 -7.73
CA ALA A 63 7.19 -5.24 -7.22
C ALA A 63 7.46 -5.17 -5.72
N ALA A 64 7.84 -3.98 -5.26
CA ALA A 64 8.08 -3.71 -3.85
C ALA A 64 7.34 -2.43 -3.43
N LEU A 65 6.82 -2.43 -2.21
CA LEU A 65 6.22 -1.25 -1.61
C LEU A 65 7.32 -0.23 -1.26
N HIS A 66 7.29 0.94 -1.92
CA HIS A 66 8.31 1.97 -1.70
C HIS A 66 8.00 2.88 -0.50
N MET A 67 6.76 3.34 -0.37
CA MET A 67 6.37 4.29 0.67
C MET A 67 4.87 4.20 0.99
N ILE A 68 4.52 4.48 2.25
CA ILE A 68 3.14 4.71 2.69
C ILE A 68 2.99 6.21 2.92
N VAL A 69 2.09 6.86 2.19
CA VAL A 69 1.82 8.30 2.31
C VAL A 69 0.40 8.48 2.83
N CYS A 70 0.29 8.95 4.06
CA CYS A 70 -0.98 9.29 4.70
C CYS A 70 -0.76 10.30 5.84
N ASP A 71 -1.84 10.82 6.40
CA ASP A 71 -1.75 11.69 7.58
C ASP A 71 -1.22 10.94 8.82
N ILE A 72 -0.95 11.68 9.90
CA ILE A 72 -0.34 11.11 11.12
C ILE A 72 -1.24 10.02 11.74
N PRO A 73 -2.57 10.22 11.94
CA PRO A 73 -3.44 9.19 12.48
C PRO A 73 -3.47 7.91 11.64
N ALA A 74 -3.62 8.02 10.32
CA ALA A 74 -3.69 6.87 9.42
C ALA A 74 -2.35 6.12 9.39
N THR A 75 -1.22 6.84 9.29
CA THR A 75 0.12 6.24 9.29
C THR A 75 0.34 5.39 10.53
N ARG A 76 -0.10 5.88 11.70
CA ARG A 76 0.04 5.15 12.97
C ARG A 76 -0.74 3.84 12.98
N LYS A 77 -1.95 3.83 12.41
CA LYS A 77 -2.78 2.63 12.35
C LYS A 77 -2.30 1.63 11.29
N THR A 78 -1.82 2.11 10.14
CA THR A 78 -1.41 1.25 9.01
C THR A 78 0.00 0.70 9.15
N SER A 79 0.91 1.45 9.76
CA SER A 79 2.33 1.08 9.88
C SER A 79 2.70 0.50 11.24
N GLY A 80 1.71 0.29 12.12
CA GLY A 80 1.92 -0.24 13.47
C GLY A 80 2.66 0.71 14.41
N PHE A 81 2.59 2.03 14.16
CA PHE A 81 3.28 3.00 15.01
C PHE A 81 2.50 3.30 16.30
N THR A 82 3.22 3.83 17.27
CA THR A 82 2.68 4.19 18.58
C THR A 82 1.67 5.34 18.50
N ILE A 83 0.69 5.32 19.40
CA ILE A 83 -0.43 6.28 19.46
C ILE A 83 0.06 7.67 19.94
N HIS A 84 -0.74 8.72 19.76
CA HIS A 84 -0.43 10.11 20.11
C HIS A 84 0.03 10.36 21.56
N ASN A 85 -0.31 9.49 22.51
CA ASN A 85 0.13 9.58 23.91
C ASN A 85 1.39 8.76 24.22
N SER A 86 2.11 8.29 23.20
CA SER A 86 3.38 7.61 23.41
C SER A 86 4.49 8.60 23.71
N THR A 87 5.39 8.21 24.61
CA THR A 87 6.66 8.93 24.85
C THR A 87 7.66 8.76 23.70
N CYS A 88 7.43 7.81 22.79
CA CYS A 88 8.21 7.64 21.56
C CYS A 88 7.47 8.32 20.40
N ALA A 89 7.81 9.58 20.15
CA ALA A 89 7.13 10.41 19.15
C ALA A 89 7.47 10.02 17.69
N CYS A 90 8.67 9.47 17.43
CA CYS A 90 9.18 9.33 16.06
C CYS A 90 9.43 7.91 15.52
N LEU A 91 9.53 6.79 16.24
CA LEU A 91 9.94 5.46 15.70
C LEU A 91 11.34 5.41 15.03
N ARG A 92 11.64 6.27 14.05
CA ARG A 92 12.98 6.42 13.48
C ARG A 92 13.91 7.21 14.40
N CYS A 93 13.29 8.07 15.20
CA CYS A 93 13.82 8.82 16.32
C CYS A 93 12.98 8.48 17.57
#